data_AF-A0A1A6GIR0-F1
#
_entry.id   AF-A0A1A6GIR0-F1
#
_cell.length_a   1.000
_cell.length_b   1.000
_cell.length_c   1.000
_cell.angle_alpha   90.00
_cell.angle_beta   90.00
_cell.angle_gamma   90.00
#
_symmetry.space_group_name_H-M   'P 1'
#
loop_
_entity.id
_entity.type
_entity.pdbx_description
1 polymer ?
#
loop_
_entity_poly.entity_id
_entity_poly.type
_entity_poly.pdbx_seq_one_letter_code
_entity_poly.pdbx_strand_id
1 'polypeptide(L)'
;GKLYDAYVIYPRVFRGGSAGTSSVEYFVHHTLPDVLENKCGYKLCIYGRDLLPGQDAATVVESSIQSSRRQMFVLAPRMMHSKEFAYEQEVALHSALIRNNSKVILIEMEPLGGASRLQVRDLQDSLQHLVKMQGTIKWREDHVANKQSLSSKFWKHVRYQMPVPNRLPKTAPLGDKTCLDLKHY
;
A
#
# COMPACT_ATOMS: atom_id res chain seq x y z
N GLY A 1 -5.48 -14.16 14.84
CA GLY A 1 -4.62 -13.60 13.75
C GLY A 1 -4.88 -12.11 13.62
N LYS A 2 -3.92 -11.34 13.08
CA LYS A 2 -4.06 -9.90 12.82
C LYS A 2 -5.26 -9.60 11.89
N LEU A 3 -5.90 -8.44 12.07
CA LEU A 3 -7.15 -8.06 11.39
C LEU A 3 -6.95 -7.53 9.98
N TYR A 4 -5.77 -6.98 9.69
CA TYR A 4 -5.43 -6.36 8.41
C TYR A 4 -4.11 -6.91 7.88
N ASP A 5 -4.00 -6.94 6.56
CA ASP A 5 -2.79 -7.39 5.86
C ASP A 5 -1.76 -6.28 5.77
N ALA A 6 -2.20 -5.04 5.59
CA ALA A 6 -1.35 -3.87 5.63
C ALA A 6 -2.12 -2.64 6.16
N TYR A 7 -1.44 -1.82 6.94
CA TYR A 7 -1.84 -0.45 7.23
C TYR A 7 -1.16 0.47 6.22
N VAL A 8 -1.91 1.37 5.57
CA VAL A 8 -1.40 2.27 4.53
C VAL A 8 -1.14 3.66 5.12
N ILE A 9 0.10 4.11 5.03
CA ILE A 9 0.60 5.38 5.54
C ILE A 9 0.99 6.22 4.33
N TYR A 10 0.32 7.35 4.15
CA TYR A 10 0.48 8.18 2.96
C TYR A 10 0.27 9.65 3.31
N PRO A 11 0.86 10.57 2.53
CA PRO A 11 0.62 11.99 2.70
C PRO A 11 -0.78 12.36 2.22
N ARG A 12 -1.50 13.13 3.05
CA ARG A 12 -2.87 13.56 2.76
C ARG A 12 -2.93 15.03 2.33
N VAL A 13 -2.10 15.89 2.92
CA VAL A 13 -1.96 17.29 2.51
C VAL A 13 -0.57 17.59 1.95
N PHE A 14 -0.53 18.18 0.74
CA PHE A 14 0.68 18.74 0.16
C PHE A 14 0.61 20.27 0.14
N ARG A 15 1.60 20.94 0.73
CA ARG A 15 1.75 22.40 0.60
C ARG A 15 2.33 22.73 -0.78
N GLY A 16 1.54 23.39 -1.63
CA GLY A 16 2.05 24.06 -2.85
C GLY A 16 1.67 23.49 -4.22
N GLY A 17 0.47 22.94 -4.41
CA GLY A 17 -0.12 22.65 -5.75
C GLY A 17 -1.00 21.40 -5.76
N SER A 18 -2.16 21.44 -6.44
CA SER A 18 -3.17 20.36 -6.35
C SER A 18 -2.85 19.09 -7.15
N ALA A 19 -1.95 19.15 -8.13
CA ALA A 19 -1.70 18.04 -9.06
C ALA A 19 -1.00 16.83 -8.42
N GLY A 20 -0.15 17.04 -7.41
CA GLY A 20 0.56 15.96 -6.71
C GLY A 20 -0.30 15.25 -5.65
N THR A 21 -1.23 15.98 -5.03
CA THR A 21 -2.18 15.43 -4.05
C THR A 21 -3.14 14.46 -4.72
N SER A 22 -3.66 14.82 -5.90
CA SER A 22 -4.67 14.01 -6.60
C SER A 22 -4.16 12.64 -7.04
N SER A 23 -2.88 12.51 -7.42
CA SER A 23 -2.35 11.23 -7.90
C SER A 23 -2.09 10.24 -6.76
N VAL A 24 -1.59 10.72 -5.62
CA VAL A 24 -1.40 9.89 -4.41
C VAL A 24 -2.73 9.46 -3.84
N GLU A 25 -3.68 10.37 -3.72
CA GLU A 25 -5.02 10.07 -3.22
C GLU A 25 -5.74 9.06 -4.13
N TYR A 26 -5.70 9.27 -5.45
CA TYR A 26 -6.25 8.32 -6.40
C TYR A 26 -5.57 6.94 -6.31
N PHE A 27 -4.24 6.91 -6.18
CA PHE A 27 -3.52 5.66 -6.02
C PHE A 27 -3.94 4.92 -4.74
N VAL A 28 -4.04 5.62 -3.61
CA VAL A 28 -4.35 5.03 -2.31
C VAL A 28 -5.80 4.58 -2.19
N HIS A 29 -6.75 5.40 -2.64
CA HIS A 29 -8.17 5.12 -2.44
C HIS A 29 -8.82 4.30 -3.56
N HIS A 30 -8.20 4.25 -4.75
CA HIS A 30 -8.76 3.51 -5.88
C HIS A 30 -7.82 2.39 -6.32
N THR A 31 -6.60 2.73 -6.73
CA THR A 31 -5.70 1.77 -7.38
C THR A 31 -5.22 0.66 -6.45
N LEU A 32 -4.86 0.99 -5.19
CA LEU A 32 -4.45 0.01 -4.18
C LEU A 32 -5.60 -0.96 -3.84
N PRO A 33 -6.80 -0.50 -3.43
CA PRO A 33 -7.96 -1.36 -3.20
C PRO A 33 -8.33 -2.24 -4.40
N ASP A 34 -8.38 -1.66 -5.60
CA ASP A 34 -8.74 -2.39 -6.83
C ASP A 34 -7.83 -3.58 -7.10
N VAL A 35 -6.54 -3.48 -6.76
CA VAL A 35 -5.59 -4.54 -7.04
C VAL A 35 -5.40 -5.46 -5.83
N LEU A 36 -5.16 -4.91 -4.65
CA LEU A 36 -4.82 -5.71 -3.47
C LEU A 36 -6.06 -6.30 -2.80
N GLU A 37 -7.18 -5.59 -2.74
CA GLU A 37 -8.40 -6.09 -2.11
C GLU A 37 -9.23 -6.87 -3.13
N ASN A 38 -9.61 -6.25 -4.24
CA ASN A 38 -10.55 -6.86 -5.20
C ASN A 38 -9.93 -8.03 -5.99
N LYS A 39 -8.67 -7.90 -6.44
CA LYS A 39 -8.02 -8.94 -7.26
C LYS A 39 -7.19 -9.93 -6.46
N CYS A 40 -6.61 -9.52 -5.32
CA CYS A 40 -5.74 -10.39 -4.51
C CYS A 40 -6.38 -10.86 -3.21
N GLY A 41 -7.52 -10.30 -2.77
CA GLY A 41 -8.22 -10.71 -1.55
C GLY A 41 -7.52 -10.30 -0.25
N TYR A 42 -6.61 -9.32 -0.29
CA TYR A 42 -6.04 -8.72 0.91
C TYR A 42 -7.04 -7.78 1.60
N LYS A 43 -6.79 -7.49 2.86
CA LYS A 43 -7.54 -6.50 3.64
C LYS A 43 -6.61 -5.36 4.04
N LEU A 44 -6.80 -4.18 3.47
CA LEU A 44 -6.03 -2.99 3.82
C LEU A 44 -6.75 -2.21 4.94
N CYS A 45 -5.96 -1.48 5.72
CA CYS A 45 -6.47 -0.43 6.62
C CYS A 45 -5.97 0.92 6.11
N ILE A 46 -6.90 1.80 5.75
CA ILE A 46 -6.63 3.12 5.18
C ILE A 46 -7.28 4.17 6.09
N TYR A 47 -6.48 5.12 6.54
CA TYR A 47 -6.94 6.26 7.33
C TYR A 47 -8.08 7.01 6.61
N GLY A 48 -9.14 7.36 7.34
CA GLY A 48 -10.32 8.06 6.79
C GLY A 48 -11.31 7.17 6.03
N ARG A 49 -10.95 5.92 5.68
CA ARG A 49 -11.87 4.93 5.11
C ARG A 49 -12.34 3.92 6.16
N ASP A 50 -11.39 3.35 6.90
CA ASP A 50 -11.62 2.20 7.78
C ASP A 50 -11.67 2.57 9.28
N LEU A 51 -11.27 3.80 9.62
CA LEU A 51 -11.28 4.30 11.00
C LEU A 51 -12.62 5.01 11.26
N LEU A 52 -13.37 4.52 12.24
CA LEU A 52 -14.70 5.04 12.57
C LEU A 52 -14.60 6.37 13.34
N PRO A 53 -15.48 7.36 13.04
CA PRO A 53 -15.56 8.58 13.81
C PRO A 53 -16.08 8.31 15.24
N GLY A 54 -15.63 9.11 16.20
CA GLY A 54 -16.10 9.06 17.60
C GLY A 54 -15.17 8.31 18.57
N GLN A 55 -14.10 7.70 18.08
CA GLN A 55 -13.02 7.16 18.90
C GLN A 55 -11.81 8.10 18.89
N ASP A 56 -10.94 7.98 19.90
CA ASP A 56 -9.69 8.72 19.93
C ASP A 56 -8.79 8.32 18.76
N ALA A 57 -8.48 9.29 17.89
CA ALA A 57 -7.78 9.03 16.64
C ALA A 57 -6.39 8.40 16.87
N ALA A 58 -5.68 8.81 17.94
CA ALA A 58 -4.37 8.27 18.26
C ALA A 58 -4.46 6.77 18.62
N THR A 59 -5.38 6.42 19.51
CA THR A 59 -5.61 5.03 19.93
C THR A 59 -6.07 4.14 18.77
N VAL A 60 -6.96 4.64 17.90
CA VAL A 60 -7.43 3.89 16.74
C VAL A 60 -6.30 3.67 15.73
N VAL A 61 -5.49 4.68 15.48
CA VAL A 61 -4.30 4.56 14.62
C VAL A 61 -3.34 3.51 15.18
N GLU A 62 -2.98 3.61 16.47
CA GLU A 62 -2.02 2.68 17.06
C GLU A 62 -2.53 1.24 17.02
N SER A 63 -3.78 1.01 17.40
CA SER A 63 -4.39 -0.32 17.36
C SER A 63 -4.52 -0.88 15.93
N SER A 64 -4.81 -0.02 14.94
CA SER A 64 -4.86 -0.40 13.52
C SER A 64 -3.47 -0.80 12.99
N ILE A 65 -2.43 -0.06 13.35
CA ILE A 65 -1.03 -0.39 13.02
C ILE A 65 -0.62 -1.72 13.67
N GLN A 66 -0.91 -1.90 14.96
CA GLN A 66 -0.58 -3.12 15.70
C GLN A 66 -1.34 -4.35 15.16
N SER A 67 -2.59 -4.16 14.73
CA SER A 67 -3.42 -5.21 14.12
C SER A 67 -3.16 -5.45 12.63
N SER A 68 -2.14 -4.79 12.05
CA SER A 68 -1.71 -4.95 10.65
C SER A 68 -0.44 -5.79 10.48
N ARG A 69 -0.41 -6.68 9.48
CA ARG A 69 0.73 -7.59 9.21
C ARG A 69 1.90 -6.92 8.47
N ARG A 70 1.63 -5.80 7.80
CA ARG A 70 2.59 -4.94 7.10
C ARG A 70 2.29 -3.47 7.39
N GLN A 71 3.33 -2.65 7.33
CA GLN A 71 3.21 -1.19 7.31
C GLN A 71 3.62 -0.72 5.91
N MET A 72 2.70 -0.16 5.14
CA MET A 72 2.92 0.26 3.76
C MET A 72 3.05 1.78 3.71
N PHE A 73 4.26 2.29 3.48
CA PHE A 73 4.48 3.72 3.31
C PHE A 73 4.43 4.06 1.82
N VAL A 74 3.52 4.96 1.46
CA VAL A 74 3.47 5.59 0.14
C VAL A 74 4.24 6.91 0.24
N LEU A 75 5.43 6.91 -0.34
CA LEU A 75 6.38 8.01 -0.40
C LEU A 75 6.14 8.82 -1.66
N ALA A 76 6.01 10.13 -1.55
CA ALA A 76 5.81 11.05 -2.65
C ALA A 76 6.78 12.24 -2.53
N PRO A 77 7.12 12.90 -3.64
CA PRO A 77 7.89 14.13 -3.60
C PRO A 77 7.16 15.16 -2.75
N ARG A 78 7.91 15.96 -2.00
CA ARG A 78 7.37 17.04 -1.14
C ARG A 78 6.45 16.56 0.00
N MET A 79 6.58 15.32 0.46
CA MET A 79 5.94 14.83 1.71
C MET A 79 6.39 15.54 3.00
N MET A 80 7.14 16.64 2.90
CA MET A 80 7.92 17.22 3.98
C MET A 80 7.04 17.71 5.11
N HIS A 81 7.40 17.31 6.33
CA HIS A 81 6.94 17.85 7.61
C HIS A 81 5.42 18.04 7.73
N SER A 82 4.64 17.23 7.02
CA SER A 82 3.21 17.16 7.24
C SER A 82 2.99 16.57 8.64
N LYS A 83 2.65 17.43 9.59
CA LYS A 83 2.26 17.04 10.94
C LYS A 83 1.02 16.15 10.95
N GLU A 84 0.25 16.15 9.86
CA GLU A 84 -1.04 15.49 9.75
C GLU A 84 -0.98 13.96 9.90
N PHE A 85 0.13 13.33 9.47
CA PHE A 85 0.33 11.89 9.59
C PHE A 85 1.64 11.52 10.28
N ALA A 86 2.31 12.51 10.90
CA ALA A 86 3.57 12.29 11.63
C ALA A 86 3.41 11.28 12.78
N TYR A 87 2.27 11.31 13.48
CA TYR A 87 1.97 10.33 14.52
C TYR A 87 1.87 8.90 13.95
N GLU A 88 1.15 8.70 12.85
CA GLU A 88 1.08 7.39 12.17
C GLU A 88 2.46 6.89 11.74
N GLN A 89 3.28 7.77 11.18
CA GLN A 89 4.66 7.43 10.80
C GLN A 89 5.47 6.97 12.01
N GLU A 90 5.44 7.73 13.11
CA GLU A 90 6.22 7.43 14.30
C GLU A 90 5.81 6.08 14.90
N VAL A 91 4.51 5.85 15.05
CA VAL A 91 3.98 4.59 15.60
C VAL A 91 4.33 3.41 14.70
N ALA A 92 4.21 3.56 13.37
CA ALA A 92 4.54 2.49 12.43
C ALA A 92 6.04 2.21 12.36
N LEU A 93 6.89 3.24 12.37
CA LEU A 93 8.34 3.12 12.39
C LEU A 93 8.80 2.47 13.69
N HIS A 94 8.28 2.89 14.84
CA HIS A 94 8.55 2.26 16.12
C HIS A 94 8.13 0.78 16.13
N SER A 95 6.94 0.47 15.60
CA SER A 95 6.46 -0.91 15.47
C SER A 95 7.35 -1.78 14.56
N ALA A 96 7.92 -1.19 13.51
CA ALA A 96 8.74 -1.90 12.53
C ALA A 96 10.20 -2.06 12.95
N LEU A 97 10.82 -0.99 13.41
CA LEU A 97 12.26 -0.92 13.67
C LEU A 97 12.63 -1.33 15.08
N ILE A 98 11.81 -0.99 16.08
CA ILE A 98 12.12 -1.24 17.49
C ILE A 98 11.47 -2.53 17.96
N ARG A 99 10.15 -2.66 17.73
CA ARG A 99 9.41 -3.85 18.16
C ARG A 99 9.59 -5.06 17.23
N ASN A 100 10.08 -4.84 16.00
CA ASN A 100 10.20 -5.86 14.94
C ASN A 100 8.89 -6.68 14.72
N ASN A 101 7.73 -6.03 14.91
CA ASN A 101 6.42 -6.68 14.94
C ASN A 101 5.72 -6.72 13.57
N SER A 102 6.30 -6.05 12.57
CA SER A 102 5.73 -5.95 11.22
C SER A 102 6.81 -5.54 10.22
N LYS A 103 6.76 -6.13 9.01
CA LYS A 103 7.62 -5.70 7.90
C LYS A 103 7.08 -4.44 7.24
N VAL A 104 7.97 -3.68 6.61
CA VAL A 104 7.67 -2.42 5.93
C VAL A 104 7.67 -2.61 4.42
N ILE A 105 6.68 -2.05 3.74
CA ILE A 105 6.62 -1.94 2.28
C ILE A 105 6.79 -0.46 1.93
N LEU A 106 7.77 -0.13 1.10
CA LEU A 106 8.02 1.25 0.68
C LEU A 106 7.63 1.41 -0.79
N ILE A 107 6.65 2.24 -1.07
CA ILE A 107 6.22 2.59 -2.43
C ILE A 107 6.64 4.03 -2.70
N GLU A 108 7.37 4.28 -3.78
CA GLU A 108 7.77 5.63 -4.20
C GLU A 108 6.93 6.06 -5.41
N MET A 109 6.18 7.14 -5.26
CA MET A 109 5.38 7.78 -6.29
C MET A 109 6.29 8.65 -7.17
N GLU A 110 6.50 8.27 -8.42
CA GLU A 110 7.26 9.06 -9.39
C GLU A 110 6.31 9.94 -10.22
N PRO A 111 6.46 11.27 -10.21
CA PRO A 111 5.63 12.18 -10.99
C PRO A 111 5.96 12.10 -12.47
N LEU A 112 4.96 12.46 -13.28
CA LEU A 112 5.07 12.50 -14.73
C LEU A 112 6.23 13.42 -15.17
N GLY A 113 7.08 12.93 -16.06
CA GLY A 113 8.23 13.69 -16.58
C GLY A 113 9.52 13.59 -15.75
N GLY A 114 9.57 12.81 -14.66
CA GLY A 114 10.81 12.44 -13.96
C GLY A 114 11.56 13.59 -13.26
N ALA A 115 11.05 14.82 -13.35
CA ALA A 115 11.71 16.03 -12.89
C ALA A 115 11.67 16.22 -11.37
N SER A 116 10.82 15.48 -10.65
CA SER A 116 10.74 15.56 -9.18
C SER A 116 10.88 14.16 -8.58
N ARG A 117 12.10 13.82 -8.18
CA ARG A 117 12.41 12.55 -7.50
C ARG A 117 12.28 12.71 -6.01
N LEU A 118 12.02 11.60 -5.32
CA LEU A 118 12.04 11.57 -3.86
C LEU A 118 13.44 11.98 -3.36
N GLN A 119 13.51 13.07 -2.62
CA GLN A 119 14.73 13.49 -1.95
C GLN A 119 14.83 12.76 -0.62
N VAL A 120 15.57 11.64 -0.60
CA VAL A 120 15.69 10.78 0.59
C VAL A 120 16.20 11.56 1.81
N ARG A 121 17.07 12.56 1.61
CA ARG A 121 17.62 13.40 2.69
C ARG A 121 16.57 14.19 3.47
N ASP A 122 15.39 14.37 2.89
CA ASP A 122 14.33 15.17 3.48
C ASP A 122 13.34 14.31 4.30
N LEU A 123 13.51 12.98 4.31
CA LEU A 123 12.71 12.07 5.13
C LEU A 123 13.23 12.05 6.58
N GLN A 124 12.40 11.59 7.52
CA GLN A 124 12.85 11.27 8.88
C GLN A 124 13.95 10.20 8.86
N ASP A 125 14.96 10.32 9.72
CA ASP A 125 16.15 9.45 9.74
C ASP A 125 15.83 7.95 9.75
N SER A 126 14.86 7.53 10.57
CA SER A 126 14.37 6.15 10.62
C SER A 126 13.85 5.65 9.27
N LEU A 127 13.13 6.50 8.54
CA LEU A 127 12.61 6.18 7.21
C LEU A 127 13.72 6.23 6.16
N GLN A 128 14.69 7.15 6.28
CA GLN A 128 15.89 7.16 5.42
C GLN A 128 16.68 5.86 5.55
N HIS A 129 16.83 5.36 6.77
CA HIS A 129 17.50 4.10 7.03
C HIS A 129 16.79 2.95 6.33
N LEU A 130 15.47 2.85 6.45
CA LEU A 130 14.67 1.83 5.74
C LEU A 130 14.83 1.92 4.21
N VAL A 131 14.74 3.12 3.65
CA VAL A 131 14.93 3.33 2.20
C VAL A 131 16.32 2.85 1.76
N LYS A 132 17.38 3.12 2.53
CA LYS A 132 18.74 2.66 2.23
C LYS A 132 18.89 1.14 2.38
N MET A 133 18.22 0.54 3.36
CA MET A 133 18.37 -0.89 3.68
C MET A 133 17.65 -1.81 2.70
N GLN A 134 16.41 -1.49 2.30
CA GLN A 134 15.58 -2.38 1.48
C GLN A 134 15.14 -1.79 0.13
N GLY A 135 15.42 -0.50 -0.12
CA GLY A 135 14.98 0.19 -1.33
C GLY A 135 13.47 0.49 -1.36
N THR A 136 13.01 1.04 -2.49
CA THR A 136 11.62 1.42 -2.75
C THR A 136 11.07 0.70 -3.98
N ILE A 137 9.76 0.46 -3.99
CA ILE A 137 9.03 0.00 -5.17
C ILE A 137 8.47 1.23 -5.88
N LYS A 138 8.91 1.49 -7.10
CA LYS A 138 8.55 2.71 -7.83
C LYS A 138 7.24 2.57 -8.60
N TRP A 139 6.30 3.47 -8.33
CA TRP A 139 5.05 3.62 -9.08
C TRP A 139 5.19 4.76 -10.08
N ARG A 140 5.07 4.43 -11.38
CA ARG A 140 5.12 5.40 -12.48
C ARG A 140 3.76 5.53 -13.16
N GLU A 141 3.37 6.77 -13.44
CA GLU A 141 2.06 7.10 -13.99
C GLU A 141 1.98 6.96 -15.53
N ASP A 142 3.11 6.85 -16.20
CA ASP A 142 3.29 6.88 -17.67
C ASP A 142 2.90 5.58 -18.41
N HIS A 143 2.62 4.48 -17.71
CA HIS A 143 2.27 3.20 -18.35
C HIS A 143 0.76 2.99 -18.52
N VAL A 144 0.17 3.68 -19.50
CA VAL A 144 -1.29 3.82 -19.73
C VAL A 144 -2.05 2.51 -20.02
N ALA A 145 -1.41 1.44 -20.50
CA ALA A 145 -2.14 0.25 -20.96
C ALA A 145 -2.26 -0.92 -19.94
N ASN A 146 -1.52 -0.91 -18.82
CA ASN A 146 -1.41 -2.10 -17.96
C ASN A 146 -1.33 -1.80 -16.44
N LYS A 147 -1.76 -0.60 -16.01
CA LYS A 147 -1.57 -0.07 -14.65
C LYS A 147 -2.03 -1.01 -13.53
N GLN A 148 -3.12 -1.73 -13.74
CA GLN A 148 -3.73 -2.60 -12.72
C GLN A 148 -3.57 -4.10 -13.02
N SER A 149 -2.73 -4.47 -13.98
CA SER A 149 -2.47 -5.88 -14.26
C SER A 149 -1.56 -6.48 -13.19
N LEU A 150 -2.01 -7.60 -12.63
CA LEU A 150 -1.26 -8.36 -11.63
C LEU A 150 0.10 -8.85 -12.13
N SER A 151 0.29 -8.92 -13.45
CA SER A 151 1.53 -9.40 -14.06
C SER A 151 2.61 -8.31 -14.19
N SER A 152 2.27 -7.04 -13.91
CA SER A 152 3.23 -5.93 -13.95
C SER A 152 4.37 -6.13 -12.94
N LYS A 153 5.56 -5.61 -13.27
CA LYS A 153 6.73 -5.68 -12.37
C LYS A 153 6.44 -5.06 -11.00
N PHE A 154 5.68 -3.96 -10.98
CA PHE A 154 5.26 -3.28 -9.77
C PHE A 154 4.42 -4.19 -8.87
N TRP A 155 3.29 -4.70 -9.39
CA TRP A 155 2.36 -5.51 -8.57
C TRP A 155 2.94 -6.86 -8.18
N LYS A 156 3.83 -7.45 -9.00
CA LYS A 156 4.60 -8.63 -8.59
C LYS A 156 5.47 -8.32 -7.37
N HIS A 157 6.20 -7.21 -7.38
CA HIS A 157 7.01 -6.80 -6.23
C HIS A 157 6.17 -6.50 -4.98
N VAL A 158 5.08 -5.75 -5.12
CA VAL A 158 4.19 -5.45 -3.99
C VAL A 158 3.65 -6.74 -3.39
N ARG A 159 3.09 -7.64 -4.21
CA ARG A 159 2.53 -8.92 -3.74
C ARG A 159 3.57 -9.83 -3.09
N TYR A 160 4.81 -9.80 -3.55
CA TYR A 160 5.90 -10.55 -2.91
C TYR A 160 6.19 -10.07 -1.49
N GLN A 161 6.05 -8.76 -1.24
CA GLN A 161 6.23 -8.19 0.10
C GLN A 161 5.00 -8.32 0.99
N MET A 162 3.80 -8.49 0.41
CA MET A 162 2.56 -8.72 1.15
C MET A 162 2.62 -10.00 2.01
N PRO A 163 1.83 -10.10 3.09
CA PRO A 163 1.77 -11.33 3.88
C PRO A 163 1.09 -12.43 3.07
N VAL A 164 1.43 -13.70 3.34
CA VAL A 164 0.72 -14.81 2.71
C VAL A 164 -0.78 -14.71 3.07
N PRO A 165 -1.68 -14.74 2.08
CA PRO A 165 -3.11 -14.70 2.34
C PRO A 165 -3.49 -15.83 3.29
N ASN A 166 -4.21 -15.51 4.37
CA ASN A 166 -4.75 -16.54 5.28
C ASN A 166 -5.96 -17.26 4.66
N ARG A 167 -6.48 -16.75 3.53
CA ARG A 167 -7.59 -17.33 2.78
C ARG A 167 -7.10 -17.69 1.39
N LEU A 168 -7.31 -18.94 0.98
CA LEU A 168 -7.18 -19.33 -0.42
C LEU A 168 -8.11 -18.42 -1.26
N PRO A 169 -7.70 -18.00 -2.47
CA PRO A 169 -8.60 -17.31 -3.37
C PRO A 169 -9.84 -18.19 -3.55
N LYS A 170 -11.03 -17.60 -3.37
CA LYS A 170 -12.26 -18.28 -3.77
C LYS A 170 -12.16 -18.52 -5.27
N THR A 171 -11.85 -19.74 -5.67
CA THR A 171 -12.01 -20.19 -7.04
C THR A 171 -13.46 -19.92 -7.40
N ALA A 172 -13.69 -19.14 -8.47
CA ALA A 172 -15.02 -19.08 -9.07
C ALA A 172 -15.45 -20.54 -9.39
N PRO A 173 -16.73 -20.91 -9.21
CA PRO A 173 -17.18 -22.23 -9.61
C PRO A 173 -16.85 -22.40 -11.09
N LEU A 174 -16.04 -23.43 -11.37
CA LEU A 174 -15.79 -23.89 -12.73
C LEU A 174 -17.16 -24.32 -13.25
N GLY A 175 -17.79 -23.47 -14.05
CA GLY A 175 -19.03 -23.81 -14.72
C GLY A 175 -18.83 -25.10 -15.49
N ASP A 176 -19.72 -26.06 -15.24
CA ASP A 176 -19.75 -27.39 -15.85
C ASP A 176 -19.43 -27.32 -17.34
N LYS A 177 -18.25 -27.81 -17.71
CA LYS A 177 -18.01 -28.26 -19.07
C LYS A 177 -18.39 -29.73 -19.09
N THR A 178 -19.64 -29.98 -19.51
CA THR A 178 -20.12 -31.28 -19.92
C THR A 178 -19.07 -31.96 -20.80
N CYS A 179 -18.54 -33.07 -20.30
CA CYS A 179 -17.74 -34.01 -21.08
C CYS A 179 -18.69 -34.63 -22.11
N LEU A 180 -18.64 -34.16 -23.36
CA LEU A 180 -19.25 -34.90 -24.46
C LEU A 180 -18.32 -36.09 -24.75
N ASP A 181 -18.76 -37.24 -24.27
CA ASP A 181 -18.19 -38.55 -24.54
C ASP A 181 -18.37 -38.86 -26.03
N LEU A 182 -17.30 -38.72 -26.82
CA LEU A 182 -17.25 -39.26 -28.17
C LEU A 182 -16.68 -40.68 -28.09
N LYS A 183 -17.58 -41.64 -27.87
CA LYS A 183 -17.36 -43.05 -28.19
C LYS A 183 -18.50 -43.54 -29.08
N HIS A 184 -18.12 -43.95 -30.29
CA HIS A 184 -18.86 -44.77 -31.25
C HIS A 184 -20.16 -44.19 -31.82
N TYR A 185 -20.14 -43.69 -33.05
CA TYR A 185 -20.45 -44.44 -34.29
C TYR A 185 -20.13 -43.58 -35.50
#